data_AF-A0A0L6TYY7-F1
#
_entry.id   AF-A0A0L6TYY7-F1
#
_cell.length_a   1.000
_cell.length_b   1.000
_cell.length_c   1.000
_cell.angle_alpha   90.00
_cell.angle_beta   90.00
_cell.angle_gamma   90.00
#
_symmetry.space_group_name_H-M   'P 1'
#
loop_
_entity.id
_entity.type
_entity.pdbx_description
1 polymer ?
#
loop_
_entity_poly.entity_id
_entity_poly.type
_entity_poly.pdbx_seq_one_letter_code
_entity_poly.pdbx_strand_id
1 'polypeptide(L)'
;MIINGIELELDVMDVNTADKFQNMVETLFGDYKKCDQIGDILRQRCMIINEIFDGMFGEGAADAVLPGEMNLTNSFAALEEIVNEFVKLPDKMIEAQRKCFYKIEKESELKLLK
;
A
#
# COMPACT_ATOMS: atom_id res chain seq x y z
N MET A 1 10.35 -0.68 -0.50
CA MET A 1 9.97 -2.11 -0.56
C MET A 1 10.32 -2.67 -1.93
N ILE A 2 10.37 -4.00 -2.12
CA ILE A 2 10.68 -4.62 -3.41
C ILE A 2 9.52 -5.52 -3.83
N ILE A 3 8.96 -5.29 -5.02
CA ILE A 3 7.90 -6.12 -5.61
C ILE A 3 8.37 -6.54 -7.00
N ASN A 4 8.39 -7.84 -7.28
CA ASN A 4 8.88 -8.40 -8.56
C ASN A 4 10.27 -7.88 -9.01
N GLY A 5 11.15 -7.58 -8.04
CA GLY A 5 12.51 -7.07 -8.32
C GLY A 5 12.59 -5.56 -8.57
N ILE A 6 11.48 -4.83 -8.51
CA ILE A 6 11.44 -3.37 -8.63
C ILE A 6 11.41 -2.76 -7.23
N GLU A 7 12.31 -1.81 -6.98
CA GLU A 7 12.32 -1.02 -5.76
C GLU A 7 11.31 0.11 -5.84
N LEU A 8 10.40 0.16 -4.86
CA LEU A 8 9.33 1.15 -4.76
C LEU A 8 9.39 1.83 -3.39
N GLU A 9 9.23 3.15 -3.38
CA GLU A 9 9.10 3.93 -2.15
C GLU A 9 7.64 3.92 -1.67
N LEU A 10 7.42 3.48 -0.43
CA LEU A 10 6.10 3.48 0.20
C LEU A 10 6.25 3.92 1.66
N ASP A 11 5.72 5.09 1.99
CA ASP A 11 5.60 5.56 3.37
C ASP A 11 4.14 5.47 3.85
N VAL A 12 3.81 4.37 4.51
CA VAL A 12 2.46 4.13 5.06
C VAL A 12 2.11 5.05 6.24
N MET A 13 3.07 5.75 6.84
CA MET A 13 2.83 6.72 7.91
C MET A 13 2.49 8.11 7.37
N ASP A 14 2.68 8.36 6.06
CA ASP A 14 2.23 9.57 5.38
C ASP A 14 0.73 9.51 5.11
N VAL A 15 -0.01 10.53 5.55
CA VAL A 15 -1.47 10.61 5.41
C VAL A 15 -1.92 10.60 3.96
N ASN A 16 -1.18 11.24 3.04
CA ASN A 16 -1.53 11.27 1.62
C ASN A 16 -1.33 9.90 0.99
N THR A 17 -0.30 9.15 1.40
CA THR A 17 -0.09 7.77 0.95
C THR A 17 -1.22 6.86 1.43
N ALA A 18 -1.64 7.00 2.69
CA ALA A 18 -2.76 6.24 3.23
C ALA A 18 -4.08 6.56 2.53
N ASP A 19 -4.38 7.85 2.31
CA ASP A 19 -5.59 8.29 1.60
C ASP A 19 -5.60 7.81 0.15
N LYS A 20 -4.47 7.88 -0.56
CA LYS A 20 -4.34 7.36 -1.93
C LYS A 20 -4.65 5.86 -1.97
N PHE A 21 -4.05 5.08 -1.07
CA PHE A 21 -4.27 3.64 -1.03
C PHE A 21 -5.74 3.31 -0.75
N GLN A 22 -6.36 3.96 0.24
CA GLN A 22 -7.76 3.76 0.58
C GLN A 22 -8.67 4.05 -0.62
N ASN A 23 -8.50 5.20 -1.28
CA ASN A 23 -9.28 5.58 -2.45
C ASN A 23 -9.12 4.59 -3.61
N MET A 24 -7.90 4.10 -3.85
CA MET A 24 -7.58 3.17 -4.93
C MET A 24 -8.07 1.74 -4.65
N VAL A 25 -8.13 1.32 -3.39
CA VAL A 25 -8.67 0.00 -3.03
C VAL A 25 -10.19 0.01 -3.02
N GLU A 26 -10.84 1.14 -2.73
CA GLU A 26 -12.30 1.27 -2.86
C GLU A 26 -12.77 1.05 -4.31
N THR A 27 -12.01 1.49 -5.31
CA THR A 27 -12.35 1.21 -6.72
C THR A 27 -12.27 -0.28 -7.04
N LEU A 28 -11.39 -1.03 -6.37
CA LEU A 28 -11.30 -2.48 -6.48
C LEU A 28 -12.55 -3.18 -5.98
N PHE A 29 -13.32 -2.62 -5.04
CA PHE A 29 -14.54 -3.21 -4.49
C PHE A 29 -15.84 -2.56 -5.00
N GLY A 30 -15.73 -1.50 -5.80
CA GLY A 30 -16.86 -0.75 -6.34
C GLY A 30 -17.67 -1.47 -7.41
N ASP A 31 -18.71 -0.80 -7.92
CA ASP A 31 -19.61 -1.35 -8.94
C ASP A 31 -18.89 -1.56 -10.28
N TYR A 32 -18.66 -2.84 -10.62
CA TYR A 32 -18.11 -3.21 -11.92
C TYR A 32 -19.16 -3.10 -13.02
N LYS A 33 -18.70 -2.82 -14.23
CA LYS A 33 -19.49 -3.07 -15.43
C LYS A 33 -19.94 -4.54 -15.44
N LYS A 34 -21.22 -4.78 -15.71
CA LYS A 34 -21.69 -6.15 -15.98
C LYS A 34 -20.94 -6.69 -17.19
N CYS A 35 -20.12 -7.70 -16.97
CA CYS A 35 -19.40 -8.43 -18.00
C CYS A 35 -20.03 -9.81 -18.12
N ASP A 36 -20.41 -10.20 -19.33
CA ASP A 36 -21.05 -11.50 -19.59
C ASP A 36 -20.01 -12.63 -19.71
N GLN A 37 -18.72 -12.29 -19.88
CA GLN A 37 -17.63 -13.26 -20.06
C GLN A 37 -16.65 -13.23 -18.89
N ILE A 38 -16.27 -14.43 -18.39
CA ILE A 38 -15.31 -14.59 -17.28
C ILE A 38 -13.96 -13.96 -17.61
N GLY A 39 -13.49 -14.10 -18.85
CA GLY A 39 -12.22 -13.53 -19.29
C GLY A 39 -12.18 -12.00 -19.19
N ASP A 40 -13.31 -11.34 -19.46
CA ASP A 40 -13.42 -9.89 -19.35
C ASP A 40 -13.46 -9.43 -17.88
N ILE A 41 -14.09 -10.20 -17.00
CA ILE A 41 -14.06 -9.97 -15.54
C ILE A 41 -12.62 -10.04 -15.03
N LEU A 42 -11.86 -11.07 -15.42
CA LEU A 42 -10.47 -11.23 -14.98
C LEU A 42 -9.60 -10.09 -15.52
N ARG A 43 -9.71 -9.75 -16.81
CA ARG A 43 -8.96 -8.66 -17.42
C ARG A 43 -9.25 -7.33 -16.75
N GLN A 44 -10.52 -7.03 -16.49
CA GLN A 44 -10.91 -5.81 -15.79
C GLN A 44 -10.27 -5.71 -14.41
N ARG A 45 -10.21 -6.81 -13.65
CA ARG A 45 -9.58 -6.83 -12.32
C ARG A 45 -8.06 -6.64 -12.40
N CYS A 46 -7.37 -7.25 -13.37
CA CYS A 46 -5.94 -7.00 -13.58
C CYS A 46 -5.69 -5.52 -13.92
N MET A 47 -6.52 -4.91 -14.78
CA MET A 47 -6.39 -3.50 -15.13
C MET A 47 -6.60 -2.57 -13.94
N ILE A 48 -7.59 -2.86 -13.07
CA ILE A 48 -7.78 -2.08 -11.84
C ILE A 48 -6.54 -2.18 -10.94
N ILE A 49 -5.95 -3.38 -10.79
CA ILE A 49 -4.72 -3.52 -9.99
C ILE A 49 -3.58 -2.71 -10.60
N ASN A 50 -3.45 -2.68 -11.93
CA ASN A 50 -2.47 -1.81 -12.60
C ASN A 50 -2.71 -0.32 -12.29
N GLU A 51 -3.97 0.13 -12.32
CA GLU A 51 -4.34 1.50 -11.93
C GLU A 51 -3.96 1.81 -10.47
N ILE A 52 -4.06 0.85 -9.55
CA ILE A 52 -3.59 1.00 -8.16
C ILE A 52 -2.07 1.23 -8.14
N PHE A 53 -1.30 0.43 -8.88
CA PHE A 53 0.16 0.58 -8.94
C PHE A 53 0.56 1.95 -9.49
N ASP A 54 -0.02 2.37 -10.62
CA ASP A 54 0.28 3.66 -11.22
C ASP A 54 -0.20 4.83 -10.34
N GLY A 55 -1.34 4.69 -9.68
CA GLY A 55 -1.88 5.68 -8.76
C GLY A 55 -1.04 5.87 -7.50
N MET A 56 -0.43 4.79 -7.00
CA MET A 56 0.40 4.80 -5.80
C MET A 56 1.83 5.29 -6.08
N PHE A 57 2.44 4.81 -7.17
CA PHE A 57 3.87 4.97 -7.43
C PHE A 57 4.20 5.85 -8.64
N GLY A 58 3.18 6.33 -9.35
CA GLY A 58 3.32 7.15 -10.56
C GLY A 58 3.11 6.35 -11.84
N GLU A 59 2.84 7.07 -12.93
CA GLU A 59 2.58 6.50 -14.25
C GLU A 59 3.70 5.56 -14.72
N GLY A 60 3.34 4.34 -15.12
CA GLY A 60 4.26 3.32 -15.62
C GLY A 60 4.83 2.38 -14.54
N ALA A 61 4.46 2.56 -13.27
CA ALA A 61 4.84 1.65 -12.20
C ALA A 61 4.24 0.25 -12.40
N ALA A 62 3.00 0.17 -12.87
CA ALA A 62 2.36 -1.11 -13.19
C ALA A 62 3.12 -1.86 -14.28
N ASP A 63 3.50 -1.17 -15.36
CA ASP A 63 4.27 -1.77 -16.46
C ASP A 63 5.67 -2.23 -16.00
N ALA A 64 6.27 -1.54 -15.03
CA ALA A 64 7.55 -1.95 -14.46
C ALA A 64 7.44 -3.21 -13.58
N VAL A 65 6.39 -3.28 -12.74
CA VAL A 65 6.22 -4.35 -11.73
C VAL A 65 5.50 -5.58 -12.30
N LEU A 66 4.56 -5.36 -13.22
CA LEU A 66 3.61 -6.33 -13.78
C LEU A 66 3.52 -6.19 -15.32
N PRO A 67 4.64 -6.31 -16.07
CA PRO A 67 4.69 -5.99 -17.50
C PRO A 67 3.71 -6.83 -18.32
N GLY A 68 2.60 -6.22 -18.75
CA GLY A 68 1.55 -6.89 -19.51
C GLY A 68 0.88 -8.06 -18.77
N GLU A 69 0.96 -8.10 -17.43
CA GLU A 69 0.42 -9.20 -16.64
C GLU A 69 -1.11 -9.23 -16.75
N MET A 70 -1.64 -10.41 -17.07
CA MET A 70 -3.08 -10.66 -17.22
C MET A 70 -3.52 -11.88 -16.40
N ASN A 71 -2.64 -12.37 -15.53
CA ASN A 71 -2.94 -13.33 -14.50
C ASN A 71 -3.35 -12.61 -13.20
N LEU A 72 -4.62 -12.79 -12.83
CA LEU A 72 -5.19 -12.13 -11.66
C LEU A 72 -4.54 -12.60 -10.35
N THR A 73 -4.10 -13.86 -10.26
CA THR A 73 -3.40 -14.37 -9.08
C THR A 73 -2.06 -13.67 -8.88
N ASN A 74 -1.28 -13.48 -9.96
CA ASN A 74 -0.01 -12.75 -9.89
C ASN A 74 -0.22 -11.26 -9.55
N SER A 75 -1.25 -10.66 -10.15
CA SER A 75 -1.62 -9.26 -9.88
C SER A 75 -1.99 -9.07 -8.40
N PHE A 76 -2.76 -10.00 -7.82
CA PHE A 76 -3.08 -9.96 -6.40
C PHE A 76 -1.88 -10.22 -5.49
N ALA A 77 -0.99 -11.14 -5.84
CA ALA A 77 0.23 -11.38 -5.06
C ALA A 77 1.10 -10.10 -4.99
N ALA A 78 1.20 -9.35 -6.09
CA ALA A 78 1.90 -8.07 -6.08
C ALA A 78 1.17 -7.00 -5.23
N LEU A 79 -0.16 -6.92 -5.32
CA LEU A 79 -0.95 -6.01 -4.47
C LEU A 79 -0.87 -6.38 -2.98
N GLU A 80 -0.80 -7.67 -2.66
CA GLU A 80 -0.70 -8.19 -1.29
C GLU A 80 0.56 -7.66 -0.58
N GLU A 81 1.68 -7.50 -1.29
CA GLU A 81 2.89 -6.89 -0.72
C GLU A 81 2.64 -5.46 -0.23
N ILE A 82 1.84 -4.66 -0.96
CA ILE A 82 1.46 -3.30 -0.55
C ILE A 82 0.54 -3.38 0.68
N VAL A 83 -0.48 -4.24 0.62
CA VAL A 83 -1.44 -4.46 1.73
C VAL A 83 -0.69 -4.84 3.01
N ASN A 84 0.31 -5.71 2.92
CA ASN A 84 1.11 -6.16 4.06
C ASN A 84 1.88 -5.01 4.74
N GLU A 85 2.26 -3.95 4.03
CA GLU A 85 2.84 -2.76 4.65
C GLU A 85 1.81 -1.94 5.43
N PHE A 86 0.57 -1.86 4.94
CA PHE A 86 -0.53 -1.20 5.64
C PHE A 86 -1.03 -2.01 6.85
N VAL A 87 -1.00 -3.34 6.80
CA VAL A 87 -1.32 -4.20 7.96
C VAL A 87 -0.37 -3.92 9.14
N LYS A 88 0.89 -3.54 8.88
CA LYS A 88 1.89 -3.20 9.90
C LYS A 88 1.70 -1.79 10.48
N LEU A 89 0.79 -0.97 9.94
CA LEU A 89 0.64 0.43 10.32
C LEU A 89 0.37 0.63 11.83
N PRO A 90 -0.54 -0.11 12.49
CA PRO A 90 -0.77 0.06 13.92
C PRO A 90 0.48 -0.14 14.77
N ASP A 91 1.31 -1.14 14.44
CA ASP A 91 2.56 -1.41 15.14
C ASP A 91 3.57 -0.28 14.94
N LYS A 92 3.70 0.22 13.70
CA LYS A 92 4.55 1.39 13.38
C LYS A 92 4.10 2.64 14.16
N MET A 93 2.78 2.86 14.29
CA MET A 93 2.22 3.95 15.09
C MET A 93 2.57 3.81 16.58
N ILE A 94 2.39 2.61 17.15
CA ILE A 94 2.74 2.34 18.55
C ILE A 94 4.23 2.56 18.78
N GLU A 95 5.09 2.10 17.88
CA GLU A 95 6.54 2.29 17.99
C GLU A 95 6.93 3.77 17.91
N ALA A 96 6.36 4.52 16.97
CA ALA A 96 6.59 5.96 16.84
C ALA A 96 6.15 6.74 18.09
N GLN A 97 4.97 6.42 18.63
CA GLN A 97 4.48 7.00 19.88
C GLN A 97 5.41 6.66 21.05
N ARG A 98 5.77 5.38 21.25
CA ARG A 98 6.69 4.96 22.31
C ARG A 98 8.03 5.70 22.23
N LYS A 99 8.62 5.82 21.05
CA LYS A 99 9.87 6.59 20.86
C LYS A 99 9.72 8.07 21.22
N CYS A 100 8.57 8.67 20.94
CA CYS A 100 8.27 10.06 21.29
C CYS A 100 8.16 10.22 22.81
N PHE A 101 7.32 9.41 23.47
CA PHE A 101 7.04 9.53 24.90
C PHE A 101 8.17 9.02 25.81
N TYR A 102 8.97 8.04 25.37
CA TYR A 102 10.16 7.59 26.10
C TYR A 102 11.18 8.71 26.32
N LYS A 103 11.33 9.62 25.35
CA LYS A 103 12.21 10.79 25.51
C LYS A 103 11.69 11.75 26.58
N ILE A 104 10.38 11.92 26.66
CA ILE A 104 9.73 12.79 27.65
C ILE A 104 9.95 12.24 29.06
N GLU A 105 9.76 10.93 29.26
CA GLU A 105 9.97 10.28 30.57
C GLU A 105 11.43 10.43 31.03
N LYS A 106 12.41 10.11 30.18
CA LYS A 106 13.83 10.20 30.52
C LYS A 106 14.30 11.64 30.80
N GLU A 107 13.80 12.62 30.04
CA GLU A 107 14.12 14.03 30.29
C GLU A 107 13.47 14.55 31.58
N SER A 108 12.30 14.04 31.95
CA SER A 108 11.61 14.38 33.20
C SER A 108 12.34 13.82 34.43
N GLU A 109 12.84 12.58 34.36
CA GLU A 109 13.66 11.97 35.42
C GLU A 109 14.98 12.71 35.64
N LEU A 110 15.66 13.13 34.56
CA LEU A 110 16.90 13.91 34.65
C LEU A 110 16.71 15.29 35.28
N LYS A 111 15.52 15.89 35.14
CA LYS A 111 15.18 17.18 35.76
C LYS A 111 14.87 17.07 37.25
N LEU A 112 14.41 15.91 37.71
CA LEU A 112 14.14 15.65 39.13
C LEU A 112 15.41 15.32 39.95
N LEU A 113 16.51 14.99 39.28
CA LEU A 113 17.82 14.67 39.87
C LEU A 113 18.79 15.87 39.94
N LYS A 114 18.36 17.07 39.53
CA LYS A 114 19.12 18.34 39.59
C LYS A 114 18.49 19.29 40.60
#